data_AF-A0AAD6Y0T7-F1
#
_entry.id   AF-A0AAD6Y0T7-F1
#
_cell.length_a   1.000
_cell.length_b   1.000
_cell.length_c   1.000
_cell.angle_alpha   90.00
_cell.angle_beta   90.00
_cell.angle_gamma   90.00
#
_symmetry.space_group_name_H-M   'P 1'
#
loop_
_entity.id
_entity.type
_entity.pdbx_description
1 polymer ?
#
loop_
_entity_poly.entity_id
_entity_poly.type
_entity_poly.pdbx_seq_one_letter_code
_entity_poly.pdbx_strand_id
1 'polypeptide(L)'
;IHTILRPPRGPHTRGFKHADLNMVLRGRLELMLSFLRLYAGSGYAGWGRAADTIAKSAGKGFWMSRRIRQWVLAFMKDETDLPHAQYGKFNASILEDEDLSEEIHLHLQSLGEYISAQDVVDYMGSEDMKKRLNLKHGISLRTAERWMKRMEYRWTSAPK
;
A
#
# COMPACT_ATOMS: atom_id res chain seq x y z
N ILE A 1 16.68 4.22 9.09
CA ILE A 1 17.17 2.83 8.86
C ILE A 1 17.94 2.33 10.08
N HIS A 2 19.00 3.03 10.54
CA HIS A 2 19.72 2.66 11.77
C HIS A 2 18.82 2.46 12.99
N THR A 3 17.79 3.28 13.19
CA THR A 3 16.84 3.18 14.31
C THR A 3 15.89 1.98 14.24
N ILE A 4 15.70 1.36 13.08
CA ILE A 4 14.75 0.24 12.88
C ILE A 4 15.47 -1.10 13.03
N LEU A 5 16.63 -1.26 12.36
CA LEU A 5 17.44 -2.48 12.45
C LEU A 5 18.36 -2.49 13.70
N ARG A 6 18.70 -1.31 14.24
CA ARG A 6 19.55 -1.14 15.42
C ARG A 6 18.98 -0.07 16.36
N PRO A 7 17.85 -0.36 17.02
CA PRO A 7 17.17 0.65 17.83
C PRO A 7 18.06 1.15 18.98
N PRO A 8 18.15 2.47 19.20
CA PRO A 8 18.91 3.03 20.31
C PRO A 8 18.25 2.65 21.64
N ARG A 9 19.08 2.23 22.61
CA ARG A 9 18.63 1.99 23.98
C ARG A 9 18.46 3.32 24.71
N GLY A 10 17.37 3.46 25.46
CA GLY A 10 17.15 4.66 26.28
C GLY A 10 18.13 4.71 27.46
N PRO A 11 18.64 5.88 27.86
CA PRO A 11 19.56 5.99 29.00
C PRO A 11 18.91 5.63 30.35
N HIS A 12 17.58 5.65 30.46
CA HIS A 12 16.83 5.44 31.71
C HIS A 12 15.72 4.38 31.62
N THR A 13 15.54 3.72 30.47
CA THR A 13 14.49 2.71 30.27
C THR A 13 15.14 1.38 29.89
N ARG A 14 14.77 0.30 30.59
CA ARG A 14 15.12 -1.09 30.22
C ARG A 14 14.35 -1.50 28.96
N GLY A 15 14.68 -0.91 27.82
CA GLY A 15 13.99 -1.18 26.56
C GLY A 15 14.59 -0.43 25.38
N PHE A 16 14.36 -0.98 24.19
CA PHE A 16 14.62 -0.29 22.94
C PHE A 16 13.54 0.78 22.72
N LYS A 17 13.91 1.95 22.20
CA LYS A 17 12.91 2.96 21.82
C LYS A 17 11.96 2.34 20.78
N HIS A 18 10.66 2.62 20.90
CA HIS A 18 9.71 2.29 19.84
C HIS A 18 10.21 2.95 18.55
N ALA A 19 10.46 2.14 17.52
CA ALA A 19 10.68 2.67 16.20
C ALA A 19 9.33 3.17 15.72
N ASP A 20 9.18 4.49 15.55
CA ASP A 20 8.03 5.14 14.90
C ASP A 20 7.95 4.69 13.42
N LEU A 21 7.66 3.41 13.23
CA LEU A 21 7.52 2.75 11.95
C LEU A 21 6.21 3.23 11.35
N ASN A 22 6.30 3.81 10.15
CA ASN A 22 5.13 4.14 9.35
C ASN A 22 4.21 2.89 9.26
N MET A 23 2.92 3.06 9.56
CA MET A 23 1.94 1.97 9.61
C MET A 23 1.89 1.17 8.30
N VAL A 24 2.08 1.82 7.15
CA VAL A 24 2.16 1.17 5.83
C VAL A 24 3.41 0.30 5.72
N LEU A 25 4.57 0.82 6.16
CA LEU A 25 5.82 0.06 6.17
C LEU A 25 5.68 -1.18 7.08
N ARG A 26 5.08 -1.01 8.25
CA ARG A 26 4.81 -2.10 9.18
C ARG A 26 3.93 -3.17 8.54
N GLY A 27 2.81 -2.78 7.92
CA GLY A 27 1.93 -3.72 7.23
C GLY A 27 2.64 -4.49 6.11
N ARG A 28 3.49 -3.83 5.33
CA ARG A 28 4.29 -4.48 4.28
C ARG A 28 5.31 -5.48 4.86
N LEU A 29 5.97 -5.14 5.96
CA LEU A 29 6.89 -6.05 6.66
C LEU A 29 6.15 -7.26 7.25
N GLU A 30 4.96 -7.06 7.80
CA GLU A 30 4.12 -8.14 8.31
C GLU A 30 3.67 -9.10 7.19
N LEU A 31 3.35 -8.58 6.00
CA LEU A 31 3.07 -9.38 4.80
C LEU A 31 4.29 -10.19 4.36
N MET A 32 5.47 -9.56 4.26
CA MET A 32 6.72 -10.24 3.94
C MET A 32 7.04 -11.37 4.93
N LEU A 33 6.88 -11.11 6.23
CA LEU A 33 7.12 -12.08 7.28
C LEU A 33 6.14 -13.26 7.20
N SER A 34 4.86 -12.99 7.01
CA SER A 34 3.82 -14.02 6.91
C SER A 34 4.04 -14.92 5.70
N PHE A 35 4.45 -14.32 4.58
CA PHE A 35 4.85 -15.04 3.37
C PHE A 35 6.07 -15.94 3.60
N LEU A 36 7.14 -15.43 4.20
CA LEU A 36 8.33 -16.23 4.50
C LEU A 36 8.02 -17.39 5.45
N ARG A 37 7.17 -17.17 6.46
CA ARG A 37 6.72 -18.23 7.38
C ARG A 37 5.93 -19.32 6.65
N LEU A 38 5.01 -18.93 5.78
CA LEU A 38 4.23 -19.88 4.98
C LEU A 38 5.14 -20.69 4.04
N TYR A 39 6.10 -20.03 3.39
CA TYR A 39 7.06 -20.66 2.50
C TYR A 39 8.02 -21.62 3.23
N ALA A 40 8.49 -21.25 4.43
CA ALA A 40 9.29 -22.15 5.25
C ALA A 40 8.46 -23.35 5.74
N GLY A 41 7.20 -23.11 6.15
CA GLY A 41 6.27 -24.15 6.59
C GLY A 41 5.87 -25.13 5.48
N SER A 42 5.92 -24.72 4.21
CA SER A 42 5.71 -25.61 3.06
C SER A 42 6.96 -26.39 2.64
N GLY A 43 8.04 -26.33 3.42
CA GLY A 43 9.31 -26.98 3.08
C GLY A 43 10.04 -26.29 1.92
N TYR A 44 9.91 -24.96 1.82
CA TYR A 44 10.49 -24.14 0.74
C TYR A 44 9.95 -24.49 -0.66
N ALA A 45 8.73 -25.04 -0.72
CA ALA A 45 8.03 -25.31 -1.97
C ALA A 45 6.97 -24.23 -2.27
N GLY A 46 6.78 -23.92 -3.56
CA GLY A 46 5.64 -23.11 -4.00
C GLY A 46 5.74 -21.61 -3.70
N TRP A 47 6.90 -20.99 -3.92
CA TRP A 47 7.16 -19.55 -3.73
C TRP A 47 6.04 -18.63 -4.24
N GLY A 48 5.62 -18.80 -5.51
CA GLY A 48 4.52 -18.00 -6.08
C GLY A 48 3.19 -18.23 -5.37
N ARG A 49 2.86 -19.50 -5.09
CA ARG A 49 1.60 -19.88 -4.46
C ARG A 49 1.51 -19.37 -3.02
N ALA A 50 2.61 -19.42 -2.26
CA ALA A 50 2.67 -18.86 -0.91
C ALA A 50 2.43 -17.34 -0.93
N ALA A 51 3.02 -16.62 -1.89
CA ALA A 51 2.80 -15.19 -2.04
C ALA A 51 1.34 -14.87 -2.41
N ASP A 52 0.75 -15.64 -3.34
CA ASP A 52 -0.66 -15.52 -3.73
C ASP A 52 -1.61 -15.79 -2.55
N THR A 53 -1.33 -16.82 -1.75
CA THR A 53 -2.12 -17.14 -0.56
C THR A 53 -2.09 -15.99 0.46
N ILE A 54 -0.91 -15.43 0.74
CA ILE A 54 -0.80 -14.31 1.68
C ILE A 54 -1.46 -13.05 1.15
N ALA A 55 -1.24 -12.69 -0.12
CA ALA A 55 -1.91 -11.56 -0.75
C ALA A 55 -3.43 -11.68 -0.65
N LYS A 56 -4.00 -12.84 -1.02
CA LYS A 56 -5.44 -13.10 -0.90
C LYS A 56 -5.93 -13.04 0.54
N SER A 57 -5.18 -13.59 1.49
CA SER A 57 -5.55 -13.53 2.92
C SER A 57 -5.58 -12.10 3.47
N ALA A 58 -4.81 -11.19 2.87
CA ALA A 58 -4.81 -9.78 3.18
C ALA A 58 -5.88 -8.98 2.41
N GLY A 59 -6.77 -9.65 1.66
CA GLY A 59 -7.77 -9.01 0.81
C GLY A 59 -7.18 -8.33 -0.43
N LYS A 60 -6.00 -8.75 -0.89
CA LYS A 60 -5.26 -8.14 -2.00
C LYS A 60 -5.16 -9.06 -3.23
N GLY A 61 -4.92 -8.44 -4.39
CA GLY A 61 -4.82 -9.11 -5.68
C GLY A 61 -3.43 -9.70 -6.03
N PHE A 62 -3.30 -10.18 -7.27
CA PHE A 62 -2.06 -10.76 -7.81
C PHE A 62 -0.88 -9.79 -7.78
N TRP A 63 -1.15 -8.48 -7.90
CA TRP A 63 -0.12 -7.46 -7.82
C TRP A 63 0.60 -7.46 -6.47
N MET A 64 -0.15 -7.55 -5.37
CA MET A 64 0.43 -7.61 -4.03
C MET A 64 1.31 -8.85 -3.88
N SER A 65 0.91 -10.00 -4.43
CA SER A 65 1.77 -11.20 -4.48
C SER A 65 3.08 -10.94 -5.23
N ARG A 66 3.04 -10.22 -6.35
CA ARG A 66 4.26 -9.80 -7.07
C ARG A 66 5.11 -8.86 -6.20
N ARG A 67 4.50 -7.87 -5.54
CA ARG A 67 5.19 -6.92 -4.67
C ARG A 67 5.84 -7.57 -3.47
N ILE A 68 5.14 -8.44 -2.75
CA ILE A 68 5.68 -9.21 -1.63
C ILE A 68 6.95 -9.96 -2.05
N ARG A 69 6.90 -10.65 -3.20
CA ARG A 69 8.07 -11.36 -3.73
C ARG A 69 9.22 -10.41 -4.08
N GLN A 70 8.93 -9.27 -4.71
CA GLN A 70 9.93 -8.26 -5.03
C GLN A 70 10.59 -7.68 -3.76
N TRP A 71 9.79 -7.32 -2.75
CA TRP A 71 10.30 -6.76 -1.50
C TRP A 71 11.17 -7.75 -0.74
N VAL A 72 10.78 -9.02 -0.68
CA VAL A 72 11.60 -10.05 -0.04
C VAL A 72 12.91 -10.25 -0.78
N LEU A 73 12.90 -10.30 -2.11
CA LEU A 73 14.12 -10.42 -2.90
C LEU A 73 15.02 -9.19 -2.75
N ALA A 74 14.44 -7.98 -2.72
CA ALA A 74 15.18 -6.74 -2.48
C ALA A 74 15.84 -6.75 -1.10
N PHE A 75 15.08 -7.10 -0.06
CA PHE A 75 15.56 -7.21 1.31
C PHE A 75 16.65 -8.28 1.48
N MET A 76 16.51 -9.43 0.80
CA MET A 76 17.55 -10.47 0.78
C MET A 76 18.85 -10.01 0.13
N LYS A 77 18.75 -9.13 -0.87
CA LYS A 77 19.91 -8.57 -1.57
C LYS A 77 20.56 -7.45 -0.77
N ASP A 78 19.75 -6.63 -0.11
CA ASP A 78 20.16 -5.52 0.73
C ASP A 78 19.19 -5.38 1.92
N GLU A 79 19.67 -5.69 3.12
CA GLU A 79 18.86 -5.61 4.36
C GLU A 79 18.36 -4.19 4.66
N THR A 80 18.92 -3.16 4.00
CA THR A 80 18.51 -1.77 4.14
C THR A 80 17.40 -1.37 3.16
N ASP A 81 17.13 -2.17 2.12
CA ASP A 81 16.09 -1.94 1.13
C ASP A 81 14.72 -2.44 1.65
N LEU A 82 14.18 -1.67 2.59
CA LEU A 82 12.86 -1.92 3.17
C LEU A 82 11.77 -1.41 2.22
N PRO A 83 10.56 -2.01 2.25
CA PRO A 83 9.45 -1.70 1.34
C PRO A 83 8.74 -0.39 1.69
N HIS A 84 9.50 0.70 1.77
CA HIS A 84 9.00 2.03 2.05
C HIS A 84 7.97 2.43 0.99
N ALA A 85 6.86 3.01 1.43
CA ALA A 85 5.98 3.70 0.52
C ALA A 85 6.69 4.97 0.04
N GLN A 86 6.89 5.10 -1.27
CA GLN A 86 7.54 6.27 -1.88
C GLN A 86 6.58 7.47 -1.95
N TYR A 87 5.90 7.80 -0.84
CA TYR A 87 5.05 8.97 -0.82
C TYR A 87 5.90 10.25 -0.83
N GLY A 88 5.68 11.10 -1.83
CA GLY A 88 6.09 12.50 -1.82
C GLY A 88 7.51 12.85 -2.28
N LYS A 89 8.29 11.92 -2.87
CA LYS A 89 9.67 12.26 -3.31
C LYS A 89 9.87 12.50 -4.80
N PHE A 90 8.93 12.14 -5.67
CA PHE A 90 8.98 12.52 -7.08
C PHE A 90 7.57 12.69 -7.62
N ASN A 91 7.42 13.37 -8.75
CA ASN A 91 6.18 13.60 -9.50
C ASN A 91 5.42 12.32 -9.93
N ALA A 92 5.75 11.15 -9.37
CA ALA A 92 4.98 9.93 -9.44
C ALA A 92 3.66 10.15 -8.68
N SER A 93 2.55 10.12 -9.41
CA SER A 93 1.23 10.25 -8.80
C SER A 93 1.06 9.15 -7.75
N ILE A 94 0.55 9.50 -6.57
CA ILE A 94 0.15 8.57 -5.50
C ILE A 94 -0.66 7.36 -6.04
N LEU A 95 -1.33 7.52 -7.19
CA LEU A 95 -2.02 6.48 -7.96
C LEU A 95 -1.13 5.38 -8.57
N GLU A 96 0.21 5.52 -8.63
CA GLU A 96 1.10 4.42 -9.04
C GLU A 96 1.21 3.33 -7.96
N ASP A 97 0.68 3.62 -6.78
CA ASP A 97 0.39 2.60 -5.79
C ASP A 97 -0.86 1.83 -6.22
N GLU A 98 -0.66 0.67 -6.85
CA GLU A 98 -1.75 -0.16 -7.37
C GLU A 98 -2.74 -0.55 -6.27
N ASP A 99 -2.27 -0.75 -5.03
CA ASP A 99 -3.13 -0.97 -3.86
C ASP A 99 -4.11 0.17 -3.63
N LEU A 100 -3.64 1.41 -3.77
CA LEU A 100 -4.48 2.59 -3.59
C LEU A 100 -5.42 2.75 -4.77
N SER A 101 -4.96 2.44 -5.99
CA SER A 101 -5.82 2.45 -7.17
C SER A 101 -6.93 1.39 -7.07
N GLU A 102 -6.62 0.18 -6.61
CA GLU A 102 -7.60 -0.90 -6.38
C GLU A 102 -8.61 -0.50 -5.31
N GLU A 103 -8.15 0.14 -4.23
CA GLU A 103 -9.04 0.56 -3.15
C GLU A 103 -9.97 1.71 -3.55
N ILE A 104 -9.46 2.68 -4.30
CA ILE A 104 -10.29 3.71 -4.92
C ILE A 104 -11.30 3.05 -5.88
N HIS A 105 -10.88 2.05 -6.66
CA HIS A 105 -11.75 1.32 -7.58
C HIS A 105 -12.88 0.59 -6.83
N LEU A 106 -12.55 -0.11 -5.74
CA LEU A 106 -13.52 -0.80 -4.88
C LEU A 106 -14.50 0.18 -4.23
N HIS A 107 -14.01 1.32 -3.74
CA HIS A 107 -14.87 2.35 -3.17
C HIS A 107 -15.83 2.91 -4.21
N LEU A 108 -15.34 3.25 -5.40
CA LEU A 108 -16.18 3.76 -6.49
C LEU A 108 -17.21 2.71 -6.95
N GLN A 109 -16.83 1.43 -7.05
CA GLN A 109 -17.78 0.35 -7.35
C GLN A 109 -18.89 0.22 -6.29
N SER A 110 -18.60 0.51 -5.02
CA SER A 110 -19.60 0.48 -3.94
C SER A 110 -20.63 1.61 -4.01
N LEU A 111 -20.31 2.73 -4.68
CA LEU A 111 -21.21 3.88 -4.85
C LEU A 111 -22.26 3.68 -5.96
N GLY A 112 -22.02 2.74 -6.88
CA GLY A 112 -22.97 2.35 -7.92
C GLY A 112 -22.55 2.76 -9.34
N GLU A 113 -23.52 2.84 -10.25
CA GLU A 113 -23.30 3.11 -11.68
C GLU A 113 -22.87 4.57 -11.95
N TYR A 114 -23.33 5.51 -11.13
CA TYR A 114 -23.08 6.94 -11.30
C TYR A 114 -22.00 7.41 -10.33
N ILE A 115 -20.77 7.46 -10.81
CA ILE A 115 -19.60 7.95 -10.07
C ILE A 115 -19.07 9.23 -10.68
N SER A 116 -18.49 10.09 -9.86
CA SER A 116 -17.97 11.40 -10.21
C SER A 116 -16.52 11.58 -9.73
N ALA A 117 -15.83 12.59 -10.27
CA ALA A 117 -14.52 13.01 -9.76
C ALA A 117 -14.58 13.43 -8.29
N GLN A 118 -15.73 13.96 -7.86
CA GLN A 118 -15.92 14.44 -6.50
C GLN A 118 -15.90 13.29 -5.49
N ASP A 119 -16.42 12.12 -5.87
CA ASP A 119 -16.40 10.94 -4.99
C ASP A 119 -14.97 10.50 -4.64
N VAL A 120 -14.04 10.61 -5.58
CA VAL A 120 -12.61 10.34 -5.33
C VAL A 120 -12.01 11.40 -4.41
N VAL A 121 -12.39 12.68 -4.57
CA VAL A 121 -11.95 13.78 -3.71
C VAL A 121 -12.44 13.55 -2.27
N ASP A 122 -13.70 13.19 -2.11
CA ASP A 122 -14.33 12.97 -0.81
C ASP A 122 -13.75 11.75 -0.10
N TYR A 123 -13.55 10.65 -0.83
CA TYR A 123 -12.89 9.45 -0.32
C TYR A 123 -11.46 9.73 0.16
N MET A 124 -10.64 10.39 -0.66
CA MET A 124 -9.28 10.80 -0.29
C MET A 124 -9.27 11.90 0.79
N GLY A 125 -10.38 12.61 0.94
CA GLY A 125 -10.63 13.62 1.95
C GLY A 125 -10.99 13.05 3.32
N SER A 126 -11.36 11.77 3.40
CA SER A 126 -11.72 11.10 4.67
C SER A 126 -10.58 11.14 5.68
N GLU A 127 -10.91 11.25 6.97
CA GLU A 127 -9.91 11.27 8.03
C GLU A 127 -9.06 9.99 8.03
N ASP A 128 -9.67 8.84 7.74
CA ASP A 128 -8.98 7.56 7.69
C ASP A 128 -7.93 7.54 6.58
N MET A 129 -8.27 8.02 5.38
CA MET A 129 -7.31 8.10 4.27
C MET A 129 -6.21 9.11 4.51
N LYS A 130 -6.53 10.27 5.08
CA LYS A 130 -5.54 11.30 5.44
C LYS A 130 -4.57 10.79 6.51
N LYS A 131 -5.07 10.11 7.54
CA LYS A 131 -4.24 9.50 8.60
C LYS A 131 -3.38 8.37 8.02
N ARG A 132 -3.96 7.51 7.19
CA ARG A 132 -3.27 6.35 6.62
C ARG A 132 -2.15 6.73 5.64
N LEU A 133 -2.38 7.75 4.81
CA LEU A 133 -1.41 8.23 3.82
C LEU A 133 -0.55 9.40 4.34
N ASN A 134 -0.77 9.84 5.58
CA ASN A 134 -0.12 11.01 6.18
C ASN A 134 -0.20 12.27 5.29
N LEU A 135 -1.36 12.50 4.68
CA LEU A 135 -1.61 13.64 3.79
C LEU A 135 -2.11 14.84 4.58
N LYS A 136 -1.46 16.00 4.41
CA LYS A 136 -1.91 17.27 5.02
C LYS A 136 -3.20 17.80 4.41
N HIS A 137 -3.40 17.56 3.11
CA HIS A 137 -4.55 18.01 2.35
C HIS A 137 -5.07 16.87 1.47
N GLY A 138 -6.37 16.90 1.18
CA GLY A 138 -6.94 16.02 0.15
C GLY A 138 -6.43 16.37 -1.24
N ILE A 139 -6.83 15.58 -2.24
CA ILE A 139 -6.51 15.86 -3.63
C ILE A 139 -7.47 16.91 -4.20
N SER A 140 -7.02 17.63 -5.23
CA SER A 140 -7.90 18.54 -5.98
C SER A 140 -8.76 17.79 -6.99
N LEU A 141 -9.89 18.39 -7.38
CA LEU A 141 -10.78 17.86 -8.42
C LEU A 141 -10.04 17.52 -9.72
N ARG A 142 -9.15 18.41 -10.17
CA ARG A 142 -8.34 18.20 -11.37
C ARG A 142 -7.38 17.02 -11.25
N THR A 143 -6.96 16.68 -10.04
CA THR A 143 -6.13 15.49 -9.78
C THR A 143 -6.98 14.24 -9.84
N ALA A 144 -8.17 14.26 -9.22
CA ALA A 144 -9.15 13.17 -9.29
C ALA A 144 -9.58 12.86 -10.74
N GLU A 145 -9.80 13.88 -11.57
CA GLU A 145 -10.10 13.70 -13.00
C GLU A 145 -8.98 12.96 -13.75
N ARG A 146 -7.72 13.37 -13.53
CA ARG A 146 -6.56 12.69 -14.13
C ARG A 146 -6.44 11.24 -13.65
N TRP A 147 -6.73 11.02 -12.37
CA TRP A 147 -6.71 9.69 -11.74
C TRP A 147 -7.74 8.76 -12.36
N MET A 148 -8.98 9.21 -12.48
CA MET A 148 -10.04 8.42 -13.12
C MET A 148 -9.73 8.10 -14.58
N LYS A 149 -9.20 9.07 -15.34
CA LYS A 149 -8.75 8.83 -16.71
C LYS A 149 -7.65 7.77 -16.79
N ARG A 150 -6.73 7.76 -15.80
CA ARG A 150 -5.64 6.78 -15.72
C ARG A 150 -6.12 5.40 -15.25
N MET A 151 -7.16 5.35 -14.43
CA MET A 151 -7.89 4.11 -14.06
C MET A 151 -8.89 3.66 -15.13
N GLU A 152 -8.82 4.24 -16.33
CA GLU A 152 -9.64 3.90 -17.51
C GLU A 152 -11.16 4.12 -17.36
N TYR A 153 -11.60 4.90 -16.38
CA TYR A 153 -13.02 5.30 -16.29
C TYR A 153 -13.41 6.19 -17.48
N ARG A 154 -14.56 5.88 -18.10
CA ARG A 154 -15.11 6.60 -19.25
C ARG A 154 -16.42 7.29 -18.85
N TRP A 155 -16.52 8.58 -19.17
CA TRP A 155 -17.75 9.34 -19.01
C TRP A 155 -18.66 9.03 -20.19
N THR A 156 -19.83 8.50 -19.91
CA THR A 156 -20.91 8.40 -20.88
C THR A 156 -22.11 9.10 -20.28
N SER A 157 -22.66 10.08 -20.98
CA SER A 157 -23.99 10.59 -20.65
C SER A 157 -24.96 9.41 -20.70
N ALA A 158 -25.90 9.33 -19.75
CA ALA A 158 -26.94 8.31 -19.79
C ALA A 158 -27.58 8.27 -21.19
N PRO A 159 -27.79 7.08 -21.78
CA PRO A 159 -28.53 6.98 -23.03
C PRO A 159 -29.88 7.67 -22.83
N LYS A 160 -30.19 8.61 -23.72
CA LYS A 160 -31.46 9.35 -23.71
C LYS A 160 -32.64 8.43 -23.96
#